data_AF-E9Q4R3-F1
#
_entry.id   AF-E9Q4R3-F1
#
_cell.length_a   1.000
_cell.length_b   1.000
_cell.length_c   1.000
_cell.angle_alpha   90.00
_cell.angle_beta   90.00
_cell.angle_gamma   90.00
#
_symmetry.space_group_name_H-M   'P 1'
#
loop_
_entity.id
_entity.type
_entity.pdbx_description
1 polymer ?
#
loop_
_entity_poly.entity_id
_entity_poly.type
_entity_poly.pdbx_seq_one_letter_code
_entity_poly.pdbx_strand_id
1 'polypeptide(L)'
;MAAHGKLRRERGLQPEYDAQVKEMRWQLSEQLHCLELQGELRRDLLQELAEFMRRRAEVELEYSRGLDKLAERFTSRSGRLGGSSQEQQSFRKEPTLLSPLHCWAVLLEHTRQQSRESAALSEVLAGPLAQRLSHISEDVGRIVKKSKDLVQQLQAELLEVVSELQTTKKMYHVYHSESMNAETKLREAERQEEKRSGRSALSTTTTTSATTTTTTTTVETGPHRKSSLKKGGRLVEKRQAKYLEHKLKCTKARNEYLLSLASVNAAISNYYLHDILDLMDCCDTGFHLALEQALRSYTAAESRTQTSQMQGLGSLEEALEALDPPGDKAKVLEVHAMAFCPPLRFEYQPHEDDEVAEVLIEMELWDEILPRAQNIQSRLDQKTIETEEVNKTLKATLKALLEAVASEDGDILDSLQASPSTESLKSTSSDPGTRQTGRRRNQQQETETFYITKLQEYLSGRSILSKLQAKHEKLQEAIQQGNKEKQETSRTQCTERKFHKSHPPHPRFQYNQRLFGGDLEKFIQSSGQPVPLVVESCIRFINLNGEDPLEKGCTVHDLDSVAGVLKLYFRSLEPPLFPLDMFNELLASAGMASWRASLGSQSWS
;
A
#
# COMPACT_ATOMS: atom_id res chain seq x y z
N MET A 1 31.92 78.33 -43.53
CA MET A 1 30.75 77.46 -43.28
C MET A 1 31.09 76.35 -42.27
N ALA A 2 31.34 76.68 -41.00
CA ALA A 2 31.74 75.68 -39.98
C ALA A 2 31.04 75.83 -38.61
N ALA A 3 29.93 76.59 -38.55
CA ALA A 3 29.14 76.78 -37.32
C ALA A 3 27.86 75.92 -37.28
N HIS A 4 27.33 75.49 -38.43
CA HIS A 4 26.09 74.70 -38.49
C HIS A 4 26.26 73.20 -38.21
N GLY A 5 27.49 72.65 -38.29
CA GLY A 5 27.74 71.21 -38.07
C GLY A 5 27.74 70.77 -36.60
N LYS A 6 28.13 71.65 -35.66
CA LYS A 6 28.20 71.32 -34.22
C LYS A 6 26.83 71.37 -33.53
N LEU A 7 26.00 72.37 -33.87
CA LEU A 7 24.61 72.48 -33.39
C LEU A 7 23.70 71.35 -33.92
N ARG A 8 24.02 70.76 -35.08
CA ARG A 8 23.26 69.63 -35.64
C ARG A 8 23.56 68.30 -34.93
N ARG A 9 24.76 68.12 -34.36
CA ARG A 9 25.11 66.94 -33.53
C ARG A 9 24.44 66.98 -32.15
N GLU A 10 24.38 68.13 -31.49
CA GLU A 10 23.66 68.26 -30.20
C GLU A 10 22.16 68.01 -30.33
N ARG A 11 21.53 68.37 -31.47
CA ARG A 11 20.11 68.03 -31.74
C ARG A 11 19.88 66.55 -32.09
N GLY A 12 20.90 65.81 -32.52
CA GLY A 12 20.79 64.37 -32.85
C GLY A 12 20.86 63.45 -31.63
N LEU A 13 21.58 63.86 -30.57
CA LEU A 13 21.76 63.08 -29.33
C LEU A 13 20.59 63.18 -28.33
N GLN A 14 19.68 64.14 -28.54
CA GLN A 14 18.48 64.31 -27.73
C GLN A 14 17.37 63.29 -28.09
N PRO A 15 16.99 63.08 -29.37
CA PRO A 15 16.01 62.07 -29.74
C PRO A 15 16.47 60.64 -29.43
N GLU A 16 17.78 60.36 -29.47
CA GLU A 16 18.35 59.05 -29.08
C GLU A 16 18.16 58.76 -27.59
N TYR A 17 18.41 59.75 -26.72
CA TYR A 17 18.17 59.63 -25.28
C TYR A 17 16.68 59.48 -24.95
N ASP A 18 15.83 60.31 -25.58
CA ASP A 18 14.39 60.24 -25.36
C ASP A 18 13.80 58.91 -25.89
N ALA A 19 14.39 58.30 -26.93
CA ALA A 19 14.06 56.95 -27.38
C ALA A 19 14.49 55.87 -26.36
N GLN A 20 15.69 55.97 -25.81
CA GLN A 20 16.18 55.05 -24.77
C GLN A 20 15.30 55.07 -23.51
N VAL A 21 14.87 56.26 -23.05
CA VAL A 21 13.98 56.38 -21.90
C VAL A 21 12.59 55.79 -22.18
N LYS A 22 12.09 55.92 -23.41
CA LYS A 22 10.82 55.29 -23.82
C LYS A 22 10.92 53.77 -23.85
N GLU A 23 12.00 53.24 -24.41
CA GLU A 23 12.28 51.80 -24.41
C GLU A 23 12.35 51.26 -22.98
N MET A 24 13.07 51.94 -22.09
CA MET A 24 13.15 51.56 -20.68
C MET A 24 11.77 51.54 -20.01
N ARG A 25 10.94 52.59 -20.19
CA ARG A 25 9.57 52.62 -19.64
C ARG A 25 8.68 51.48 -20.16
N TRP A 26 8.82 51.14 -21.43
CA TRP A 26 8.12 49.99 -22.00
C TRP A 26 8.58 48.69 -21.33
N GLN A 27 9.89 48.45 -21.24
CA GLN A 27 10.44 47.26 -20.57
C GLN A 27 9.98 47.13 -19.11
N LEU A 28 9.98 48.24 -18.34
CA LEU A 28 9.50 48.24 -16.96
C LEU A 28 8.01 47.86 -16.88
N SER A 29 7.19 48.32 -17.83
CA SER A 29 5.76 47.98 -17.89
C SER A 29 5.55 46.50 -18.23
N GLU A 30 6.31 45.97 -19.20
CA GLU A 30 6.27 44.54 -19.56
C GLU A 30 6.76 43.64 -18.41
N GLN A 31 7.80 44.04 -17.67
CA GLN A 31 8.28 43.31 -16.49
C GLN A 31 7.18 43.18 -15.44
N LEU A 32 6.46 44.27 -15.16
CA LEU A 32 5.35 44.23 -14.21
C LEU A 32 4.22 43.31 -14.71
N HIS A 33 3.86 43.42 -15.99
CA HIS A 33 2.83 42.57 -16.58
C HIS A 33 3.19 41.08 -16.51
N CYS A 34 4.45 40.73 -16.79
CA CYS A 34 4.94 39.35 -16.68
C CYS A 34 4.82 38.80 -15.26
N LEU A 35 5.15 39.59 -14.23
CA LEU A 35 5.03 39.17 -12.83
C LEU A 35 3.57 38.95 -12.40
N GLU A 36 2.66 39.84 -12.84
CA GLU A 36 1.23 39.69 -12.59
C GLU A 36 0.68 38.43 -13.26
N LEU A 37 1.01 38.23 -14.55
CA LEU A 37 0.59 37.06 -15.32
C LEU A 37 1.06 35.76 -14.68
N GLN A 38 2.31 35.69 -14.19
CA GLN A 38 2.80 34.51 -13.47
C GLN A 38 2.00 34.23 -12.20
N GLY A 39 1.64 35.27 -11.44
CA GLY A 39 0.77 35.15 -10.27
C GLY A 39 -0.61 34.62 -10.61
N GLU A 40 -1.22 35.13 -11.68
CA GLU A 40 -2.53 34.69 -12.18
C GLU A 40 -2.50 33.22 -12.62
N LEU A 41 -1.53 32.83 -13.45
CA LEU A 41 -1.38 31.45 -13.92
C LEU A 41 -1.24 30.45 -12.76
N ARG A 42 -0.50 30.81 -11.70
CA ARG A 42 -0.36 29.97 -10.50
C ARG A 42 -1.68 29.84 -9.74
N ARG A 43 -2.46 30.92 -9.63
CA ARG A 43 -3.78 30.90 -8.97
C ARG A 43 -4.79 30.08 -9.75
N ASP A 44 -4.80 30.20 -11.08
CA ASP A 44 -5.64 29.42 -11.97
C ASP A 44 -5.31 27.94 -11.86
N LEU A 45 -4.03 27.57 -11.88
CA LEU A 45 -3.58 26.19 -11.64
C LEU A 45 -4.08 25.65 -10.29
N LEU A 46 -3.97 26.43 -9.20
CA LEU A 46 -4.43 26.00 -7.88
C LEU A 46 -5.96 25.83 -7.83
N GLN A 47 -6.70 26.66 -8.55
CA GLN A 47 -8.15 26.55 -8.67
C GLN A 47 -8.55 25.29 -9.45
N GLU A 48 -7.87 25.02 -10.57
CA GLU A 48 -8.04 23.79 -11.36
C GLU A 48 -7.70 22.54 -10.55
N LEU A 49 -6.59 22.57 -9.79
CA LEU A 49 -6.23 21.47 -8.88
C LEU A 49 -7.31 21.26 -7.80
N ALA A 50 -7.84 22.32 -7.20
CA ALA A 50 -8.89 22.21 -6.19
C ALA A 50 -10.21 21.67 -6.77
N GLU A 51 -10.57 22.08 -8.00
CA GLU A 51 -11.71 21.52 -8.73
C GLU A 51 -11.49 20.04 -9.05
N PHE A 52 -10.31 19.70 -9.57
CA PHE A 52 -9.93 18.32 -9.84
C PHE A 52 -10.07 17.44 -8.60
N MET A 53 -9.59 17.88 -7.43
CA MET A 53 -9.72 17.11 -6.19
C MET A 53 -11.19 16.89 -5.80
N ARG A 54 -12.06 17.90 -5.98
CA ARG A 54 -13.49 17.77 -5.71
C ARG A 54 -14.17 16.79 -6.69
N ARG A 55 -13.83 16.84 -7.98
CA ARG A 55 -14.34 15.89 -8.98
C ARG A 55 -13.83 14.47 -8.76
N ARG A 56 -12.55 14.32 -8.41
CA ARG A 56 -11.95 13.04 -8.04
C ARG A 56 -12.68 12.45 -6.83
N ALA A 57 -12.99 13.27 -5.82
CA ALA A 57 -13.75 12.86 -4.65
C ALA A 57 -15.18 12.41 -4.99
N GLU A 58 -15.88 13.07 -5.92
CA GLU A 58 -17.21 12.65 -6.39
C GLU A 58 -17.18 11.23 -6.98
N VAL A 59 -16.18 10.95 -7.81
CA VAL A 59 -15.98 9.61 -8.41
C VAL A 59 -15.69 8.56 -7.35
N GLU A 60 -14.79 8.84 -6.41
CA GLU A 60 -14.48 7.91 -5.31
C GLU A 60 -15.71 7.65 -4.42
N LEU A 61 -16.55 8.66 -4.18
CA LEU A 61 -17.78 8.50 -3.41
C LEU A 61 -18.83 7.67 -4.14
N GLU A 62 -18.94 7.83 -5.45
CA GLU A 62 -19.82 6.98 -6.27
C GLU A 62 -19.35 5.52 -6.28
N TYR A 63 -18.03 5.31 -6.41
CA TYR A 63 -17.42 3.99 -6.31
C TYR A 63 -17.68 3.34 -4.94
N SER A 64 -17.44 4.08 -3.86
CA SER A 64 -17.74 3.66 -2.48
C SER A 64 -19.20 3.21 -2.33
N ARG A 65 -20.16 4.01 -2.79
CA ARG A 65 -21.60 3.67 -2.75
C ARG A 65 -21.93 2.45 -3.61
N GLY A 66 -21.23 2.24 -4.72
CA GLY A 66 -21.36 1.07 -5.57
C GLY A 66 -20.94 -0.22 -4.84
N LEU A 67 -19.78 -0.18 -4.19
CA LEU A 67 -19.26 -1.28 -3.39
C LEU A 67 -20.14 -1.60 -2.18
N ASP A 68 -20.63 -0.58 -1.47
CA ASP A 68 -21.49 -0.78 -0.31
C ASP A 68 -22.80 -1.49 -0.70
N LYS A 69 -23.47 -0.97 -1.74
CA LYS A 69 -24.68 -1.61 -2.30
C LYS A 69 -24.42 -3.04 -2.77
N LEU A 70 -23.24 -3.32 -3.32
CA LEU A 70 -22.86 -4.68 -3.72
C LEU A 70 -22.77 -5.60 -2.50
N ALA A 71 -21.99 -5.21 -1.48
CA ALA A 71 -21.82 -5.98 -0.27
C ALA A 71 -23.14 -6.18 0.49
N GLU A 72 -23.97 -5.14 0.60
CA GLU A 72 -25.30 -5.20 1.22
C GLU A 72 -26.24 -6.16 0.50
N ARG A 73 -26.27 -6.15 -0.84
CA ARG A 73 -27.10 -7.08 -1.63
C ARG A 73 -26.77 -8.53 -1.32
N PHE A 74 -25.48 -8.85 -1.20
CA PHE A 74 -25.05 -10.22 -0.96
C PHE A 74 -25.10 -10.63 0.51
N THR A 75 -25.06 -9.68 1.44
CA THR A 75 -25.24 -9.94 2.87
C THR A 75 -26.72 -10.13 3.22
N SER A 76 -27.59 -9.27 2.69
CA SER A 76 -29.05 -9.40 2.85
C SER A 76 -29.61 -10.62 2.11
N ARG A 77 -29.03 -10.97 0.95
CA ARG A 77 -29.35 -12.21 0.21
C ARG A 77 -28.69 -13.43 0.80
N SER A 78 -27.60 -13.31 1.56
CA SER A 78 -27.12 -14.41 2.40
C SER A 78 -28.26 -14.87 3.32
N GLY A 79 -29.13 -13.96 3.80
CA GLY A 79 -30.38 -14.32 4.50
C GLY A 79 -31.49 -14.99 3.65
N ARG A 80 -31.39 -15.04 2.31
CA ARG A 80 -32.39 -15.61 1.38
C ARG A 80 -31.86 -16.74 0.47
N LEU A 81 -30.55 -16.91 0.37
CA LEU A 81 -29.91 -18.04 -0.33
C LEU A 81 -30.06 -19.37 0.43
N GLY A 82 -30.70 -19.34 1.60
CA GLY A 82 -31.29 -20.51 2.22
C GLY A 82 -32.81 -20.43 2.16
N GLY A 83 -33.43 -21.23 1.30
CA GLY A 83 -34.86 -21.44 1.35
C GLY A 83 -35.24 -22.02 2.71
N SER A 84 -36.15 -21.36 3.42
CA SER A 84 -37.13 -21.86 4.41
C SER A 84 -36.82 -23.06 5.32
N SER A 85 -35.58 -23.51 5.49
CA SER A 85 -35.22 -24.67 6.29
C SER A 85 -34.39 -24.23 7.48
N GLN A 86 -34.94 -24.48 8.67
CA GLN A 86 -34.33 -24.31 9.99
C GLN A 86 -32.90 -24.92 10.07
N GLU A 87 -32.60 -25.92 9.22
CA GLU A 87 -31.34 -26.66 9.14
C GLU A 87 -30.15 -25.85 8.62
N GLN A 88 -30.35 -24.82 7.79
CA GLN A 88 -29.25 -23.95 7.32
C GLN A 88 -28.96 -22.77 8.26
N GLN A 89 -29.75 -22.58 9.32
CA GLN A 89 -29.49 -21.58 10.35
C GLN A 89 -28.39 -22.03 11.33
N SER A 90 -28.10 -23.33 11.41
CA SER A 90 -27.08 -23.89 12.31
C SER A 90 -25.66 -23.41 11.96
N PHE A 91 -25.32 -23.32 10.67
CA PHE A 91 -24.01 -22.85 10.18
C PHE A 91 -23.82 -21.32 10.24
N ARG A 92 -24.82 -20.55 10.69
CA ARG A 92 -24.82 -19.07 10.63
C ARG A 92 -24.15 -18.37 11.80
N LYS A 93 -23.88 -19.07 12.90
CA LYS A 93 -23.22 -18.46 14.06
C LYS A 93 -21.72 -18.48 13.79
N GLU A 94 -21.06 -17.36 14.03
CA GLU A 94 -19.71 -17.04 13.53
C GLU A 94 -18.51 -17.92 14.02
N PRO A 95 -18.67 -19.01 14.80
CA PRO A 95 -17.64 -20.06 14.87
C PRO A 95 -17.92 -21.29 13.97
N THR A 96 -19.09 -21.36 13.30
CA THR A 96 -19.61 -22.59 12.70
C THR A 96 -19.64 -22.63 11.15
N LEU A 97 -19.08 -21.63 10.47
CA LEU A 97 -19.05 -21.62 9.00
C LEU A 97 -18.09 -22.71 8.45
N LEU A 98 -18.49 -23.36 7.35
CA LEU A 98 -17.59 -24.18 6.55
C LEU A 98 -16.51 -23.29 5.92
N SER A 99 -15.30 -23.81 5.69
CA SER A 99 -14.18 -23.00 5.24
C SER A 99 -14.45 -22.21 3.94
N PRO A 100 -15.18 -22.72 2.92
CA PRO A 100 -15.53 -21.91 1.75
C PRO A 100 -16.50 -20.77 2.06
N LEU A 101 -17.39 -20.96 3.04
CA LEU A 101 -18.31 -19.91 3.49
C LEU A 101 -17.56 -18.82 4.28
N HIS A 102 -16.48 -19.19 4.96
CA HIS A 102 -15.57 -18.24 5.58
C HIS A 102 -14.85 -17.38 4.53
N CYS A 103 -14.30 -17.98 3.46
CA CYS A 103 -13.70 -17.23 2.34
C CYS A 103 -14.69 -16.22 1.75
N TRP A 104 -15.94 -16.63 1.55
CA TRP A 104 -17.00 -15.76 1.08
C TRP A 104 -17.30 -14.59 2.05
N ALA A 105 -17.32 -14.86 3.35
CA ALA A 105 -17.53 -13.82 4.37
C ALA A 105 -16.38 -12.80 4.37
N VAL A 106 -15.14 -13.26 4.32
CA VAL A 106 -13.94 -12.39 4.24
C VAL A 106 -13.97 -11.53 2.98
N LEU A 107 -14.34 -12.09 1.82
CA LEU A 107 -14.48 -11.33 0.57
C LEU A 107 -15.55 -10.23 0.65
N LEU A 108 -16.68 -10.50 1.32
CA LEU A 108 -17.72 -9.49 1.52
C LEU A 108 -17.29 -8.40 2.49
N GLU A 109 -16.57 -8.74 3.57
CA GLU A 109 -16.05 -7.73 4.50
C GLU A 109 -14.94 -6.90 3.86
N HIS A 110 -14.07 -7.51 3.05
CA HIS A 110 -13.10 -6.80 2.22
C HIS A 110 -13.75 -5.73 1.35
N THR A 111 -14.82 -6.11 0.65
CA THR A 111 -15.59 -5.21 -0.21
C THR A 111 -16.19 -4.04 0.58
N ARG A 112 -16.67 -4.29 1.81
CA ARG A 112 -17.16 -3.23 2.72
C ARG A 112 -16.04 -2.31 3.17
N GLN A 113 -14.90 -2.87 3.54
CA GLN A 113 -13.77 -2.08 3.98
C GLN A 113 -13.30 -1.17 2.84
N GLN A 114 -13.19 -1.68 1.61
CA GLN A 114 -12.86 -0.88 0.44
C GLN A 114 -13.86 0.25 0.20
N SER A 115 -15.16 -0.01 0.40
CA SER A 115 -16.19 1.04 0.35
C SER A 115 -15.93 2.16 1.38
N ARG A 116 -15.64 1.80 2.63
CA ARG A 116 -15.37 2.77 3.73
C ARG A 116 -14.11 3.59 3.44
N GLU A 117 -13.04 2.96 2.97
CA GLU A 117 -11.79 3.64 2.63
C GLU A 117 -11.96 4.61 1.47
N SER A 118 -12.67 4.22 0.40
CA SER A 118 -12.98 5.12 -0.71
C SER A 118 -13.85 6.31 -0.28
N ALA A 119 -14.79 6.12 0.65
CA ALA A 119 -15.54 7.23 1.24
C ALA A 119 -14.63 8.19 2.04
N ALA A 120 -13.75 7.64 2.88
CA ALA A 120 -12.80 8.44 3.65
C ALA A 120 -11.82 9.20 2.75
N LEU A 121 -11.35 8.58 1.66
CA LEU A 121 -10.52 9.24 0.64
C LEU A 121 -11.28 10.40 0.01
N SER A 122 -12.54 10.19 -0.40
CA SER A 122 -13.41 11.24 -0.94
C SER A 122 -13.52 12.45 0.01
N GLU A 123 -13.77 12.21 1.30
CA GLU A 123 -13.86 13.27 2.31
C GLU A 123 -12.56 14.08 2.44
N VAL A 124 -11.40 13.41 2.44
CA VAL A 124 -10.08 14.05 2.51
C VAL A 124 -9.80 14.90 1.27
N LEU A 125 -10.13 14.39 0.09
CA LEU A 125 -9.91 15.07 -1.19
C LEU A 125 -10.81 16.30 -1.34
N ALA A 126 -12.12 16.16 -1.10
CA ALA A 126 -13.09 17.24 -1.27
C ALA A 126 -13.00 18.31 -0.18
N GLY A 127 -12.61 17.95 1.05
CA GLY A 127 -12.55 18.86 2.18
C GLY A 127 -11.14 19.43 2.39
N PRO A 128 -10.33 18.85 3.30
CA PRO A 128 -9.06 19.44 3.72
C PRO A 128 -8.09 19.76 2.58
N LEU A 129 -7.97 18.86 1.58
CA LEU A 129 -7.01 19.04 0.49
C LEU A 129 -7.43 20.16 -0.48
N ALA A 130 -8.68 20.13 -0.95
CA ALA A 130 -9.22 21.19 -1.81
C ALA A 130 -9.16 22.56 -1.11
N GLN A 131 -9.53 22.63 0.17
CA GLN A 131 -9.46 23.85 0.96
C GLN A 131 -8.01 24.38 1.09
N ARG A 132 -7.04 23.49 1.32
CA ARG A 132 -5.63 23.86 1.41
C ARG A 132 -5.13 24.48 0.09
N LEU A 133 -5.52 23.94 -1.06
CA LEU A 133 -5.19 24.51 -2.37
C LEU A 133 -5.82 25.89 -2.57
N SER A 134 -7.06 26.10 -2.14
CA SER A 134 -7.71 27.42 -2.14
C SER A 134 -6.97 28.44 -1.27
N HIS A 135 -6.55 28.06 -0.07
CA HIS A 135 -5.76 28.95 0.81
C HIS A 135 -4.40 29.32 0.18
N ILE A 136 -3.71 28.37 -0.46
CA ILE A 136 -2.46 28.67 -1.18
C ILE A 136 -2.73 29.68 -2.32
N SER A 137 -3.87 29.57 -3.02
CA SER A 137 -4.24 30.51 -4.09
C SER A 137 -4.46 31.92 -3.55
N GLU A 138 -5.09 32.05 -2.38
CA GLU A 138 -5.25 33.33 -1.68
C GLU A 138 -3.91 33.89 -1.22
N ASP A 139 -3.00 33.04 -0.72
CA ASP A 139 -1.65 33.42 -0.32
C ASP A 139 -0.84 33.99 -1.48
N VAL A 140 -0.82 33.28 -2.62
CA VAL A 140 -0.18 33.74 -3.85
C VAL A 140 -0.76 35.08 -4.29
N GLY A 141 -2.09 35.23 -4.32
CA GLY A 141 -2.73 36.49 -4.70
C GLY A 141 -2.34 37.67 -3.79
N ARG A 142 -2.22 37.42 -2.49
CA ARG A 142 -1.79 38.44 -1.52
C ARG A 142 -0.32 38.82 -1.70
N ILE A 143 0.57 37.84 -1.91
CA ILE A 143 2.00 38.07 -2.11
C ILE A 143 2.22 38.85 -3.40
N VAL A 144 1.64 38.39 -4.52
CA VAL A 144 1.76 39.05 -5.83
C VAL A 144 1.28 40.51 -5.76
N LYS A 145 0.17 40.79 -5.05
CA LYS A 145 -0.31 42.16 -4.85
C LYS A 145 0.71 43.04 -4.12
N LYS A 146 1.33 42.53 -3.04
CA LYS A 146 2.36 43.29 -2.30
C LYS A 146 3.65 43.46 -3.11
N SER A 147 4.08 42.43 -3.84
CA SER A 147 5.26 42.48 -4.70
C SER A 147 5.06 43.48 -5.84
N LYS A 148 3.85 43.55 -6.43
CA LYS A 148 3.47 44.57 -7.41
C LYS A 148 3.67 45.98 -6.87
N ASP A 149 3.18 46.28 -5.67
CA ASP A 149 3.30 47.61 -5.07
C ASP A 149 4.79 47.99 -4.89
N LEU A 150 5.63 47.03 -4.50
CA LEU A 150 7.08 47.22 -4.35
C LEU A 150 7.82 47.40 -5.70
N VAL A 151 7.46 46.61 -6.71
CA VAL A 151 7.98 46.78 -8.09
C VAL A 151 7.65 48.17 -8.60
N GLN A 152 6.41 48.63 -8.45
CA GLN A 152 5.99 49.95 -8.88
C GLN A 152 6.75 51.07 -8.17
N GLN A 153 7.02 50.91 -6.87
CA GLN A 153 7.84 51.86 -6.11
C GLN A 153 9.27 51.93 -6.66
N LEU A 154 9.95 50.78 -6.81
CA LEU A 154 11.33 50.74 -7.32
C LEU A 154 11.44 51.27 -8.75
N GLN A 155 10.48 50.95 -9.61
CA GLN A 155 10.41 51.47 -10.98
C GLN A 155 10.19 52.99 -11.00
N ALA A 156 9.39 53.53 -10.08
CA ALA A 156 9.18 54.97 -9.96
C ALA A 156 10.45 55.70 -9.52
N GLU A 157 11.15 55.17 -8.50
CA GLU A 157 12.44 55.69 -8.02
C GLU A 157 13.51 55.67 -9.14
N LEU A 158 13.58 54.57 -9.91
CA LEU A 158 14.49 54.47 -11.05
C LEU A 158 14.20 55.53 -12.14
N LEU A 159 12.92 55.74 -12.45
CA LEU A 159 12.50 56.74 -13.43
C LEU A 159 12.74 58.18 -12.95
N GLU A 160 12.66 58.41 -11.65
CA GLU A 160 12.99 59.70 -11.03
C GLU A 160 14.48 60.03 -11.22
N VAL A 161 15.37 59.11 -10.88
CA VAL A 161 16.84 59.28 -11.04
C VAL A 161 17.23 59.47 -12.52
N VAL A 162 16.54 58.78 -13.45
CA VAL A 162 16.72 59.03 -14.90
C VAL A 162 16.22 60.41 -15.32
N SER A 163 15.10 60.90 -14.76
CA SER A 163 14.60 62.25 -15.02
C SER A 163 15.57 63.32 -14.50
N GLU A 164 16.15 63.13 -13.32
CA GLU A 164 17.18 64.02 -12.76
C GLU A 164 18.40 64.12 -13.68
N LEU A 165 18.89 63.00 -14.24
CA LEU A 165 19.97 63.00 -15.23
C LEU A 165 19.62 63.81 -16.48
N GLN A 166 18.36 63.77 -16.93
CA GLN A 166 17.92 64.59 -18.06
C GLN A 166 18.04 66.08 -17.72
N THR A 167 17.74 66.48 -16.47
CA THR A 167 17.89 67.88 -16.02
C THR A 167 19.36 68.30 -15.94
N THR A 168 20.24 67.48 -15.37
CA THR A 168 21.68 67.80 -15.25
C THR A 168 22.37 67.85 -16.62
N LYS A 169 21.99 66.95 -17.54
CA LYS A 169 22.41 66.99 -18.95
C LYS A 169 22.01 68.30 -19.64
N LYS A 170 20.74 68.72 -19.50
CA LYS A 170 20.23 69.98 -20.08
C LYS A 170 21.00 71.19 -19.53
N MET A 171 21.23 71.24 -18.21
CA MET A 171 22.01 72.31 -17.57
C MET A 171 23.45 72.37 -18.07
N TYR A 172 24.11 71.21 -18.22
CA TYR A 172 25.44 71.13 -18.83
C TYR A 172 25.45 71.69 -20.26
N HIS A 173 24.50 71.32 -21.12
CA HIS A 173 24.42 71.83 -22.49
C HIS A 173 24.26 73.35 -22.55
N VAL A 174 23.44 73.94 -21.66
CA VAL A 174 23.27 75.40 -21.57
C VAL A 174 24.60 76.08 -21.21
N TYR A 175 25.26 75.66 -20.14
CA TYR A 175 26.54 76.27 -19.73
C TYR A 175 27.68 76.01 -20.71
N HIS A 176 27.68 74.88 -21.39
CA HIS A 176 28.62 74.59 -22.47
C HIS A 176 28.45 75.58 -23.64
N SER A 177 27.20 75.81 -24.09
CA SER A 177 26.89 76.79 -25.12
C SER A 177 27.29 78.22 -24.72
N GLU A 178 26.99 78.63 -23.48
CA GLU A 178 27.41 79.94 -22.95
C GLU A 178 28.93 80.11 -22.90
N SER A 179 29.66 79.08 -22.46
CA SER A 179 31.13 79.07 -22.44
C SER A 179 31.71 79.21 -23.85
N MET A 180 31.18 78.46 -24.83
CA MET A 180 31.59 78.57 -26.23
C MET A 180 31.30 79.97 -26.79
N ASN A 181 30.16 80.56 -26.44
CA ASN A 181 29.79 81.92 -26.86
C ASN A 181 30.66 83.01 -26.20
N ALA A 182 31.12 82.80 -24.97
CA ALA A 182 32.06 83.70 -24.31
C ALA A 182 33.46 83.59 -24.93
N GLU A 183 33.89 82.36 -25.27
CA GLU A 183 35.18 82.09 -25.93
C GLU A 183 35.24 82.73 -27.33
N THR A 184 34.19 82.62 -28.14
CA THR A 184 34.15 83.26 -29.47
C THR A 184 34.25 84.79 -29.37
N LYS A 185 33.52 85.40 -28.44
CA LYS A 185 33.58 86.85 -28.17
C LYS A 185 34.94 87.31 -27.65
N LEU A 186 35.63 86.48 -26.88
CA LEU A 186 37.01 86.72 -26.44
C LEU A 186 37.97 86.68 -27.64
N ARG A 187 37.95 85.61 -28.43
CA ARG A 187 38.80 85.46 -29.63
C ARG A 187 38.59 86.58 -30.65
N GLU A 188 37.36 87.09 -30.76
CA GLU A 188 37.07 88.27 -31.58
C GLU A 188 37.68 89.55 -31.02
N ALA A 189 37.61 89.75 -29.70
CA ALA A 189 38.22 90.90 -29.04
C ALA A 189 39.76 90.85 -29.14
N GLU A 190 40.38 89.68 -28.95
CA GLU A 190 41.82 89.45 -29.13
C GLU A 190 42.26 89.75 -30.57
N ARG A 191 41.54 89.26 -31.58
CA ARG A 191 41.81 89.60 -33.00
C ARG A 191 41.65 91.10 -33.29
N GLN A 192 40.70 91.77 -32.65
CA GLN A 192 40.52 93.21 -32.81
C GLN A 192 41.62 94.02 -32.12
N GLU A 193 42.11 93.55 -30.96
CA GLU A 193 43.26 94.12 -30.28
C GLU A 193 44.54 93.90 -31.09
N GLU A 194 44.80 92.70 -31.59
CA GLU A 194 45.96 92.38 -32.43
C GLU A 194 45.99 93.23 -33.71
N LYS A 195 44.83 93.46 -34.34
CA LYS A 195 44.71 94.40 -35.48
C LYS A 195 44.95 95.87 -35.09
N ARG A 196 44.63 96.29 -33.86
CA ARG A 196 44.90 97.65 -33.35
C ARG A 196 46.36 97.83 -32.93
N SER A 197 46.98 96.79 -32.37
CA SER A 197 48.39 96.74 -31.99
C SER A 197 49.30 96.60 -33.22
N GLY A 198 48.94 95.76 -34.20
CA GLY A 198 49.67 95.57 -35.46
C GLY A 198 49.64 96.78 -36.40
N ARG A 199 48.55 97.56 -36.43
CA ARG A 199 48.50 98.87 -37.14
C ARG A 199 49.43 99.92 -36.53
N SER A 200 49.93 99.71 -35.31
CA SER A 200 50.95 100.56 -34.70
C SER A 200 52.38 100.20 -35.14
N ALA A 201 52.60 98.98 -35.67
CA ALA A 201 53.92 98.51 -36.10
C ALA A 201 54.23 98.78 -37.59
N LEU A 202 53.21 98.94 -38.44
CA LEU A 202 53.37 99.20 -39.88
C LEU A 202 53.46 100.71 -40.24
N SER A 203 53.98 101.56 -39.35
CA SER A 203 54.20 102.99 -39.63
C SER A 203 55.66 103.43 -39.48
N THR A 204 56.60 102.48 -39.41
CA THR A 204 58.03 102.77 -39.31
C THR A 204 58.85 101.80 -40.15
N THR A 205 58.70 101.83 -41.47
CA THR A 205 59.68 101.26 -42.40
C THR A 205 59.70 102.04 -43.70
N THR A 206 60.50 103.12 -43.76
CA THR A 206 61.25 103.46 -44.98
C THR A 206 62.57 104.15 -44.63
N THR A 207 63.65 103.52 -45.09
CA THR A 207 64.93 104.10 -45.55
C THR A 207 65.94 104.73 -44.55
N THR A 208 66.92 103.89 -44.18
CA THR A 208 68.39 104.05 -44.37
C THR A 208 69.10 105.41 -44.16
N SER A 209 70.09 105.34 -43.27
CA SER A 209 71.45 105.93 -43.30
C SER A 209 71.70 107.44 -43.09
N ALA A 210 72.62 107.67 -42.13
CA ALA A 210 73.69 108.69 -42.07
C ALA A 210 73.42 110.07 -41.40
N THR A 211 74.10 110.23 -40.25
CA THR A 211 74.88 111.41 -39.80
C THR A 211 74.16 112.71 -39.37
N THR A 212 74.18 112.92 -38.05
CA THR A 212 74.51 114.13 -37.27
C THR A 212 73.78 115.47 -37.53
N THR A 213 73.22 115.97 -36.42
CA THR A 213 72.93 117.38 -36.04
C THR A 213 71.80 118.18 -36.71
N THR A 214 71.12 118.89 -35.81
CA THR A 214 70.29 120.10 -35.93
C THR A 214 68.81 120.01 -36.32
N THR A 215 68.06 120.79 -35.53
CA THR A 215 66.78 121.48 -35.77
C THR A 215 65.46 120.71 -35.69
N THR A 216 64.80 120.94 -34.54
CA THR A 216 63.43 121.47 -34.43
C THR A 216 62.69 121.75 -35.74
N THR A 217 61.56 121.08 -35.97
CA THR A 217 60.23 121.71 -35.89
C THR A 217 59.10 120.67 -35.94
N THR A 218 58.30 120.70 -34.88
CA THR A 218 56.84 120.51 -34.82
C THR A 218 56.10 120.10 -36.10
N VAL A 219 55.47 118.92 -36.07
CA VAL A 219 54.05 118.75 -36.46
C VAL A 219 53.42 117.71 -35.52
N GLU A 220 52.23 118.07 -35.03
CA GLU A 220 51.40 117.37 -34.06
C GLU A 220 51.05 115.92 -34.44
N THR A 221 51.18 115.00 -33.47
CA THR A 221 50.41 113.75 -33.44
C THR A 221 49.76 113.61 -32.06
N GLY A 222 48.43 113.71 -32.03
CA GLY A 222 47.67 113.96 -30.79
C GLY A 222 47.61 112.83 -29.74
N PRO A 223 47.09 113.14 -28.53
CA PRO A 223 47.03 112.24 -27.36
C PRO A 223 46.04 111.06 -27.48
N HIS A 224 45.24 110.99 -28.55
CA HIS A 224 44.15 110.02 -28.68
C HIS A 224 44.61 108.56 -28.93
N ARG A 225 45.81 108.33 -29.48
CA ARG A 225 46.23 106.98 -29.90
C ARG A 225 46.63 106.05 -28.74
N LYS A 226 47.32 106.54 -27.70
CA LYS A 226 47.73 105.73 -26.52
C LYS A 226 46.57 105.36 -25.58
N SER A 227 45.50 106.17 -25.52
CA SER A 227 44.30 105.86 -24.72
C SER A 227 43.44 104.73 -25.34
N SER A 228 43.44 104.63 -26.68
CA SER A 228 42.65 103.63 -27.41
C SER A 228 43.20 102.19 -27.26
N LEU A 229 44.52 102.03 -27.19
CA LEU A 229 45.21 100.76 -26.93
C LEU A 229 44.94 100.27 -25.50
N LYS A 230 45.03 101.17 -24.51
CA LYS A 230 44.71 100.87 -23.09
C LYS A 230 43.23 100.51 -22.88
N LYS A 231 42.32 101.07 -23.68
CA LYS A 231 40.88 100.71 -23.69
C LYS A 231 40.61 99.37 -24.39
N GLY A 232 41.42 99.00 -25.38
CA GLY A 232 41.40 97.70 -26.05
C GLY A 232 41.80 96.56 -25.12
N GLY A 233 42.95 96.67 -24.46
CA GLY A 233 43.42 95.65 -23.51
C GLY A 233 42.47 95.43 -22.32
N ARG A 234 41.88 96.51 -21.78
CA ARG A 234 40.82 96.39 -20.74
C ARG A 234 39.58 95.65 -21.22
N LEU A 235 39.23 95.74 -22.52
CA LEU A 235 38.09 95.02 -23.08
C LEU A 235 38.41 93.53 -23.24
N VAL A 236 39.63 93.19 -23.68
CA VAL A 236 40.09 91.80 -23.77
C VAL A 236 40.17 91.18 -22.37
N GLU A 237 40.76 91.86 -21.40
CA GLU A 237 40.83 91.41 -20.00
C GLU A 237 39.42 91.18 -19.40
N LYS A 238 38.46 92.08 -19.67
CA LYS A 238 37.05 91.90 -19.25
C LYS A 238 36.38 90.71 -19.93
N ARG A 239 36.68 90.44 -21.21
CA ARG A 239 36.15 89.27 -21.94
C ARG A 239 36.82 87.98 -21.46
N GLN A 240 38.10 88.04 -21.11
CA GLN A 240 38.88 86.95 -20.53
C GLN A 240 38.28 86.53 -19.18
N ALA A 241 38.03 87.49 -18.29
CA ALA A 241 37.41 87.22 -16.99
C ALA A 241 36.03 86.54 -17.14
N LYS A 242 35.18 87.04 -18.06
CA LYS A 242 33.86 86.43 -18.33
C LYS A 242 33.97 85.03 -18.93
N TYR A 243 34.92 84.81 -19.83
CA TYR A 243 35.17 83.47 -20.38
C TYR A 243 35.61 82.50 -19.27
N LEU A 244 36.53 82.90 -18.40
CA LEU A 244 36.97 82.06 -17.28
C LEU A 244 35.81 81.73 -16.32
N GLU A 245 34.92 82.69 -16.06
CA GLU A 245 33.70 82.47 -15.26
C GLU A 245 32.75 81.44 -15.89
N HIS A 246 32.41 81.60 -17.17
CA HIS A 246 31.54 80.64 -17.88
C HIS A 246 32.22 79.27 -18.06
N LYS A 247 33.53 79.23 -18.27
CA LYS A 247 34.32 77.99 -18.34
C LYS A 247 34.26 77.23 -17.01
N LEU A 248 34.36 77.93 -15.88
CA LEU A 248 34.21 77.32 -14.56
C LEU A 248 32.79 76.79 -14.33
N LYS A 249 31.74 77.56 -14.68
CA LYS A 249 30.34 77.11 -14.61
C LYS A 249 30.08 75.86 -15.46
N CYS A 250 30.57 75.85 -16.70
CA CYS A 250 30.53 74.69 -17.59
C CYS A 250 31.25 73.47 -16.98
N THR A 251 32.44 73.68 -16.39
CA THR A 251 33.20 72.60 -15.75
C THR A 251 32.44 72.01 -14.56
N LYS A 252 31.84 72.86 -13.70
CA LYS A 252 31.01 72.40 -12.58
C LYS A 252 29.80 71.58 -13.06
N ALA A 253 29.04 72.11 -14.01
CA ALA A 253 27.86 71.40 -14.55
C ALA A 253 28.23 70.09 -15.26
N ARG A 254 29.39 70.04 -15.94
CA ARG A 254 29.89 68.81 -16.53
C ARG A 254 30.23 67.77 -15.47
N ASN A 255 30.87 68.16 -14.37
CA ASN A 255 31.20 67.25 -13.29
C ASN A 255 29.92 66.69 -12.63
N GLU A 256 28.93 67.55 -12.35
CA GLU A 256 27.62 67.10 -11.82
C GLU A 256 26.92 66.14 -12.77
N TYR A 257 26.92 66.42 -14.08
CA TYR A 257 26.37 65.50 -15.08
C TYR A 257 27.09 64.15 -15.09
N LEU A 258 28.43 64.13 -15.02
CA LEU A 258 29.20 62.87 -15.00
C LEU A 258 28.96 62.06 -13.71
N LEU A 259 28.82 62.72 -12.56
CA LEU A 259 28.46 62.07 -11.30
C LEU A 259 27.04 61.49 -11.35
N SER A 260 26.07 62.28 -11.85
CA SER A 260 24.69 61.81 -12.05
C SER A 260 24.63 60.64 -13.02
N LEU A 261 25.43 60.67 -14.10
CA LEU A 261 25.50 59.60 -15.09
C LEU A 261 26.03 58.30 -14.47
N ALA A 262 27.08 58.39 -13.63
CA ALA A 262 27.59 57.23 -12.91
C ALA A 262 26.54 56.66 -11.93
N SER A 263 25.84 57.53 -11.21
CA SER A 263 24.78 57.14 -10.27
C SER A 263 23.59 56.46 -10.96
N VAL A 264 23.07 57.04 -12.05
CA VAL A 264 21.97 56.43 -12.84
C VAL A 264 22.39 55.08 -13.40
N ASN A 265 23.58 54.97 -13.98
CA ASN A 265 24.04 53.70 -14.54
C ASN A 265 24.18 52.62 -13.46
N ALA A 266 24.62 53.00 -12.25
CA ALA A 266 24.67 52.10 -11.11
C ALA A 266 23.26 51.67 -10.66
N ALA A 267 22.31 52.61 -10.57
CA ALA A 267 20.92 52.31 -10.21
C ALA A 267 20.23 51.40 -11.23
N ILE A 268 20.39 51.68 -12.53
CA ILE A 268 19.88 50.80 -13.61
C ILE A 268 20.51 49.41 -13.51
N SER A 269 21.83 49.33 -13.33
CA SER A 269 22.51 48.03 -13.20
C SER A 269 22.01 47.25 -11.98
N ASN A 270 21.84 47.91 -10.84
CA ASN A 270 21.33 47.27 -9.62
C ASN A 270 19.92 46.72 -9.82
N TYR A 271 19.02 47.51 -10.40
CA TYR A 271 17.65 47.09 -10.65
C TYR A 271 17.57 45.86 -11.57
N TYR A 272 18.28 45.90 -12.71
CA TYR A 272 18.20 44.84 -13.71
C TYR A 272 19.01 43.58 -13.34
N LEU A 273 20.03 43.69 -12.48
CA LEU A 273 20.87 42.55 -12.08
C LEU A 273 20.48 41.94 -10.73
N HIS A 274 19.84 42.70 -9.85
CA HIS A 274 19.57 42.29 -8.47
C HIS A 274 18.10 42.49 -8.12
N ASP A 275 17.62 43.74 -8.08
CA ASP A 275 16.31 44.03 -7.47
C ASP A 275 15.15 43.27 -8.14
N ILE A 276 15.14 43.18 -9.47
CA ILE A 276 14.08 42.45 -10.19
C ILE A 276 14.11 40.93 -9.91
N LEU A 277 15.29 40.35 -9.69
CA LEU A 277 15.43 38.93 -9.37
C LEU A 277 14.96 38.65 -7.94
N ASP A 278 15.34 39.50 -6.99
CA ASP A 278 14.88 39.39 -5.60
C ASP A 278 13.34 39.56 -5.50
N LEU A 279 12.75 40.41 -6.36
CA LEU A 279 11.29 40.56 -6.47
C LEU A 279 10.62 39.32 -7.07
N MET A 280 11.26 38.66 -8.04
CA MET A 280 10.78 37.37 -8.57
C MET A 280 10.76 36.31 -7.48
N ASP A 281 11.84 36.21 -6.69
CA ASP A 281 11.90 35.28 -5.55
C ASP A 281 10.86 35.62 -4.46
N CYS A 282 10.62 36.92 -4.24
CA CYS A 282 9.57 37.39 -3.34
C CYS A 282 8.17 36.92 -3.79
N CYS A 283 7.86 37.02 -5.09
CA CYS A 283 6.60 36.51 -5.67
C CYS A 283 6.42 35.00 -5.48
N ASP A 284 7.50 34.24 -5.38
CA ASP A 284 7.50 32.77 -5.31
C ASP A 284 7.62 32.23 -3.87
N THR A 285 7.70 33.14 -2.90
CA THR A 285 7.96 32.82 -1.49
C THR A 285 6.93 31.83 -0.94
N GLY A 286 7.39 30.62 -0.63
CA GLY A 286 6.61 29.55 -0.01
C GLY A 286 5.67 28.79 -0.96
N PHE A 287 5.46 29.25 -2.20
CA PHE A 287 4.50 28.63 -3.13
C PHE A 287 4.85 27.17 -3.43
N HIS A 288 6.07 26.90 -3.88
CA HIS A 288 6.49 25.54 -4.26
C HIS A 288 6.42 24.57 -3.09
N LEU A 289 6.91 24.98 -1.91
CA LEU A 289 6.86 24.17 -0.70
C LEU A 289 5.41 23.89 -0.28
N ALA A 290 4.54 24.89 -0.33
CA ALA A 290 3.14 24.73 0.03
C ALA A 290 2.42 23.79 -0.94
N LEU A 291 2.63 23.94 -2.25
CA LEU A 291 2.07 23.06 -3.28
C LEU A 291 2.58 21.62 -3.12
N GLU A 292 3.88 21.45 -2.94
CA GLU A 292 4.52 20.15 -2.74
C GLU A 292 3.93 19.41 -1.52
N GLN A 293 3.75 20.11 -0.40
CA GLN A 293 3.09 19.56 0.78
C GLN A 293 1.61 19.20 0.53
N ALA A 294 0.91 19.91 -0.38
CA ALA A 294 -0.48 19.58 -0.74
C ALA A 294 -0.50 18.24 -1.47
N LEU A 295 0.36 18.13 -2.49
CA LEU A 295 0.47 16.94 -3.32
C LEU A 295 1.03 15.75 -2.55
N ARG A 296 1.92 15.96 -1.57
CA ARG A 296 2.32 14.89 -0.63
C ARG A 296 1.15 14.39 0.21
N SER A 297 0.26 15.28 0.63
CA SER A 297 -0.94 14.90 1.39
C SER A 297 -1.89 14.06 0.53
N TYR A 298 -2.03 14.41 -0.76
CA TYR A 298 -2.73 13.60 -1.75
C TYR A 298 -2.11 12.21 -1.89
N THR A 299 -0.80 12.12 -2.14
CA THR A 299 -0.12 10.82 -2.30
C THR A 299 -0.23 9.96 -1.03
N ALA A 300 -0.14 10.57 0.15
CA ALA A 300 -0.29 9.85 1.41
C ALA A 300 -1.72 9.31 1.60
N ALA A 301 -2.75 10.05 1.18
CA ALA A 301 -4.13 9.59 1.23
C ALA A 301 -4.35 8.37 0.31
N GLU A 302 -3.85 8.43 -0.93
CA GLU A 302 -3.89 7.32 -1.89
C GLU A 302 -3.13 6.09 -1.37
N SER A 303 -1.91 6.27 -0.84
CA SER A 303 -1.10 5.17 -0.29
C SER A 303 -1.77 4.45 0.89
N ARG A 304 -2.54 5.16 1.72
CA ARG A 304 -3.31 4.53 2.81
C ARG A 304 -4.38 3.60 2.26
N THR A 305 -5.14 4.04 1.26
CA THR A 305 -6.17 3.23 0.59
C THR A 305 -5.55 1.99 -0.04
N GLN A 306 -4.41 2.14 -0.72
CA GLN A 306 -3.67 1.01 -1.30
C GLN A 306 -3.20 0.01 -0.22
N THR A 307 -2.69 0.51 0.90
CA THR A 307 -2.24 -0.34 2.01
C THR A 307 -3.41 -1.13 2.61
N SER A 308 -4.56 -0.48 2.82
CA SER A 308 -5.79 -1.13 3.31
C SER A 308 -6.26 -2.22 2.33
N GLN A 309 -6.19 -1.95 1.01
CA GLN A 309 -6.50 -2.95 -0.02
C GLN A 309 -5.59 -4.18 0.08
N MET A 310 -4.27 -3.98 0.19
CA MET A 310 -3.29 -5.06 0.31
C MET A 310 -3.49 -5.88 1.59
N GLN A 311 -3.76 -5.23 2.72
CA GLN A 311 -4.06 -5.93 3.98
C GLN A 311 -5.28 -6.82 3.83
N GLY A 312 -6.33 -6.29 3.22
CA GLY A 312 -7.54 -7.03 3.01
C GLY A 312 -7.40 -8.20 2.02
N LEU A 313 -6.56 -8.07 0.99
CA LEU A 313 -6.20 -9.19 0.12
C LEU A 313 -5.42 -10.27 0.88
N GLY A 314 -4.50 -9.86 1.76
CA GLY A 314 -3.79 -10.78 2.64
C GLY A 314 -4.73 -11.58 3.55
N SER A 315 -5.78 -10.96 4.09
CA SER A 315 -6.81 -11.69 4.86
C SER A 315 -7.59 -12.70 4.02
N LEU A 316 -7.81 -12.42 2.73
CA LEU A 316 -8.45 -13.37 1.82
C LEU A 316 -7.51 -14.54 1.49
N GLU A 317 -6.23 -14.27 1.25
CA GLU A 317 -5.20 -15.30 1.06
C GLU A 317 -5.12 -16.24 2.27
N GLU A 318 -5.11 -15.69 3.49
CA GLU A 318 -5.15 -16.48 4.74
C GLU A 318 -6.40 -17.37 4.81
N ALA A 319 -7.57 -16.84 4.44
CA ALA A 319 -8.80 -17.63 4.40
C ALA A 319 -8.76 -18.75 3.34
N LEU A 320 -8.10 -18.52 2.19
CA LEU A 320 -7.90 -19.52 1.15
C LEU A 320 -6.94 -20.63 1.60
N GLU A 321 -5.85 -20.27 2.29
CA GLU A 321 -4.93 -21.24 2.88
C GLU A 321 -5.59 -22.07 3.99
N ALA A 322 -6.57 -21.49 4.69
CA ALA A 322 -7.37 -22.15 5.72
C ALA A 322 -8.52 -23.03 5.18
N LEU A 323 -8.60 -23.30 3.87
CA LEU A 323 -9.57 -24.25 3.32
C LEU A 323 -9.30 -25.68 3.84
N ASP A 324 -10.28 -26.25 4.56
CA ASP A 324 -10.12 -27.51 5.29
C ASP A 324 -11.24 -28.52 4.96
N PRO A 325 -11.15 -29.26 3.84
CA PRO A 325 -12.15 -30.28 3.49
C PRO A 325 -12.41 -31.35 4.57
N PRO A 326 -11.40 -31.93 5.27
CA PRO A 326 -11.67 -32.89 6.34
C PRO A 326 -12.32 -32.23 7.58
N GLY A 327 -11.92 -31.02 7.96
CA GLY A 327 -12.57 -30.27 9.03
C GLY A 327 -14.02 -29.92 8.71
N ASP A 328 -14.30 -29.47 7.48
CA ASP A 328 -15.65 -29.22 6.98
C ASP A 328 -16.53 -30.47 7.04
N LYS A 329 -15.99 -31.63 6.65
CA LYS A 329 -16.69 -32.91 6.77
C LYS A 329 -17.01 -33.23 8.23
N ALA A 330 -16.05 -33.08 9.15
CA ALA A 330 -16.27 -33.32 10.57
C ALA A 330 -17.36 -32.41 11.12
N LYS A 331 -17.35 -31.14 10.74
CA LYS A 331 -18.35 -30.14 11.12
C LYS A 331 -19.75 -30.49 10.61
N VAL A 332 -19.88 -30.98 9.38
CA VAL A 332 -21.17 -31.45 8.84
C VAL A 332 -21.69 -32.63 9.64
N LEU A 333 -20.83 -33.58 10.00
CA LEU A 333 -21.20 -34.74 10.83
C LEU A 333 -21.62 -34.33 12.24
N GLU A 334 -20.93 -33.34 12.84
CA GLU A 334 -21.25 -32.79 14.16
C GLU A 334 -22.59 -32.04 14.15
N VAL A 335 -22.78 -31.11 13.21
CA VAL A 335 -24.00 -30.30 13.09
C VAL A 335 -25.23 -31.16 12.82
N HIS A 336 -25.06 -32.28 12.09
CA HIS A 336 -26.14 -33.21 11.78
C HIS A 336 -25.95 -34.56 12.47
N ALA A 337 -25.42 -34.58 13.70
CA ALA A 337 -25.10 -35.81 14.42
C ALA A 337 -26.27 -36.80 14.48
N MET A 338 -27.51 -36.33 14.65
CA MET A 338 -28.71 -37.17 14.66
C MET A 338 -28.98 -37.90 13.33
N ALA A 339 -28.57 -37.34 12.19
CA ALA A 339 -28.75 -37.96 10.89
C ALA A 339 -27.64 -38.98 10.57
N PHE A 340 -26.43 -38.76 11.12
CA PHE A 340 -25.24 -39.56 10.80
C PHE A 340 -24.77 -40.49 11.92
N CYS A 341 -25.40 -40.46 13.10
CA CYS A 341 -25.08 -41.38 14.18
C CYS A 341 -25.46 -42.83 13.77
N PRO A 342 -24.57 -43.82 14.01
CA PRO A 342 -24.90 -45.21 13.73
C PRO A 342 -26.15 -45.68 14.51
N PRO A 343 -27.05 -46.46 13.90
CA PRO A 343 -28.16 -47.06 14.63
C PRO A 343 -27.66 -48.10 15.64
N LEU A 344 -28.51 -48.44 16.61
CA LEU A 344 -28.27 -49.55 17.53
C LEU A 344 -28.02 -50.85 16.75
N ARG A 345 -27.11 -51.68 17.26
CA ARG A 345 -26.85 -53.00 16.67
C ARG A 345 -28.09 -53.87 16.82
N PHE A 346 -28.40 -54.64 15.78
CA PHE A 346 -29.42 -55.67 15.87
C PHE A 346 -28.90 -56.80 16.76
N GLU A 347 -29.70 -57.18 17.74
CA GLU A 347 -29.40 -58.28 18.66
C GLU A 347 -30.20 -59.53 18.28
N TYR A 348 -29.69 -60.70 18.67
CA TYR A 348 -30.40 -61.96 18.53
C TYR A 348 -31.68 -61.93 19.37
N GLN A 349 -32.82 -62.28 18.75
CA GLN A 349 -34.11 -62.38 19.43
C GLN A 349 -34.47 -63.87 19.53
N PRO A 350 -34.33 -64.49 20.70
CA PRO A 350 -34.64 -65.91 20.88
C PRO A 350 -36.13 -66.17 20.65
N HIS A 351 -36.43 -67.25 19.93
CA HIS A 351 -37.80 -67.72 19.69
C HIS A 351 -38.15 -68.81 20.69
N GLU A 352 -39.22 -68.64 21.47
CA GLU A 352 -39.71 -69.64 22.45
C GLU A 352 -38.61 -70.17 23.39
N ASP A 353 -37.91 -69.26 24.07
CA ASP A 353 -36.89 -69.57 25.08
C ASP A 353 -35.65 -70.34 24.58
N ASP A 354 -35.29 -70.19 23.30
CA ASP A 354 -34.02 -70.71 22.76
C ASP A 354 -32.81 -70.05 23.45
N GLU A 355 -32.11 -70.81 24.29
CA GLU A 355 -30.91 -70.39 25.03
C GLU A 355 -29.65 -70.35 24.15
N VAL A 356 -29.71 -70.87 22.92
CA VAL A 356 -28.56 -70.94 22.00
C VAL A 356 -28.43 -69.64 21.19
N ALA A 357 -27.45 -68.82 21.55
CA ALA A 357 -27.13 -67.56 20.86
C ALA A 357 -25.88 -67.63 19.97
N GLU A 358 -25.26 -68.81 19.86
CA GLU A 358 -24.02 -69.04 19.13
C GLU A 358 -24.20 -70.08 18.02
N VAL A 359 -23.32 -70.06 17.02
CA VAL A 359 -23.35 -71.03 15.92
C VAL A 359 -22.78 -72.36 16.41
N LEU A 360 -23.64 -73.35 16.65
CA LEU A 360 -23.24 -74.72 17.01
C LEU A 360 -23.02 -75.59 15.76
N ILE A 361 -21.98 -76.44 15.80
CA ILE A 361 -21.68 -77.41 14.74
C ILE A 361 -21.70 -78.81 15.33
N GLU A 362 -22.90 -79.40 15.37
CA GLU A 362 -23.11 -80.81 15.73
C GLU A 362 -22.42 -81.75 14.73
N MET A 363 -22.11 -82.98 15.15
CA MET A 363 -21.30 -83.94 14.38
C MET A 363 -21.89 -84.21 12.98
N GLU A 364 -23.21 -84.25 12.90
CA GLU A 364 -24.03 -84.50 11.72
C GLU A 364 -23.97 -83.36 10.69
N LEU A 365 -23.65 -82.14 11.13
CA LEU A 365 -23.64 -80.94 10.28
C LEU A 365 -22.27 -80.67 9.63
N TRP A 366 -21.22 -81.41 9.99
CA TRP A 366 -19.85 -81.13 9.53
C TRP A 366 -19.67 -81.27 8.02
N ASP A 367 -20.28 -82.29 7.43
CA ASP A 367 -20.19 -82.55 5.99
C ASP A 367 -20.92 -81.48 5.16
N GLU A 368 -21.81 -80.69 5.77
CA GLU A 368 -22.47 -79.54 5.14
C GLU A 368 -21.76 -78.21 5.41
N ILE A 369 -21.29 -78.02 6.65
CA ILE A 369 -20.68 -76.76 7.10
C ILE A 369 -19.27 -76.56 6.55
N LEU A 370 -18.45 -77.60 6.47
CA LEU A 370 -17.06 -77.48 6.00
C LEU A 370 -16.99 -77.08 4.50
N PRO A 371 -17.73 -77.71 3.57
CA PRO A 371 -17.79 -77.24 2.18
C PRO A 371 -18.38 -75.85 2.04
N ARG A 372 -19.36 -75.48 2.89
CA ARG A 372 -19.94 -74.14 2.92
C ARG A 372 -18.92 -73.09 3.33
N ALA A 373 -18.08 -73.36 4.34
CA ALA A 373 -17.00 -72.48 4.76
C ALA A 373 -15.95 -72.29 3.66
N GLN A 374 -15.54 -73.38 3.01
CA GLN A 374 -14.62 -73.33 1.87
C GLN A 374 -15.20 -72.55 0.69
N ASN A 375 -16.50 -72.70 0.39
CA ASN A 375 -17.18 -71.93 -0.65
C ASN A 375 -17.21 -70.43 -0.32
N ILE A 376 -17.54 -70.06 0.93
CA ILE A 376 -17.54 -68.66 1.36
C ILE A 376 -16.13 -68.06 1.26
N GLN A 377 -15.09 -68.78 1.71
CA GLN A 377 -13.71 -68.34 1.61
C GLN A 377 -13.28 -68.11 0.16
N SER A 378 -13.52 -69.08 -0.73
CA SER A 378 -13.17 -68.94 -2.15
C SER A 378 -13.87 -67.76 -2.81
N ARG A 379 -15.15 -67.53 -2.49
CA ARG A 379 -15.89 -66.36 -2.99
C ARG A 379 -15.37 -65.04 -2.42
N LEU A 380 -14.96 -65.04 -1.15
CA LEU A 380 -14.37 -63.88 -0.48
C LEU A 380 -13.04 -63.51 -1.14
N ASP A 381 -12.16 -64.49 -1.38
CA ASP A 381 -10.87 -64.28 -2.06
C ASP A 381 -11.07 -63.69 -3.46
N GLN A 382 -11.96 -64.32 -4.25
CA GLN A 382 -12.29 -63.84 -5.59
C GLN A 382 -12.84 -62.41 -5.57
N LYS A 383 -13.80 -62.11 -4.69
CA LYS A 383 -14.37 -60.76 -4.59
C LYS A 383 -13.37 -59.73 -4.07
N THR A 384 -12.38 -60.14 -3.29
CA THR A 384 -11.35 -59.25 -2.75
C THR A 384 -10.45 -58.75 -3.87
N ILE A 385 -10.02 -59.66 -4.75
CA ILE A 385 -9.21 -59.33 -5.92
C ILE A 385 -9.98 -58.38 -6.86
N GLU A 386 -11.21 -58.75 -7.23
CA GLU A 386 -12.05 -57.92 -8.12
C GLU A 386 -12.27 -56.50 -7.56
N THR A 387 -12.60 -56.39 -6.26
CA THR A 387 -12.87 -55.08 -5.63
C THR A 387 -11.61 -54.22 -5.55
N GLU A 388 -10.44 -54.83 -5.33
CA GLU A 388 -9.18 -54.10 -5.27
C GLU A 388 -8.70 -53.63 -6.65
N GLU A 389 -8.98 -54.37 -7.72
CA GLU A 389 -8.75 -53.90 -9.08
C GLU A 389 -9.61 -52.67 -9.40
N VAL A 390 -10.90 -52.70 -9.05
CA VAL A 390 -11.80 -51.55 -9.19
C VAL A 390 -11.32 -50.37 -8.35
N ASN A 391 -10.85 -50.59 -7.13
CA ASN A 391 -10.29 -49.55 -6.23
C ASN A 391 -9.07 -48.86 -6.85
N LYS A 392 -8.18 -49.60 -7.51
CA LYS A 392 -7.02 -49.02 -8.21
C LYS A 392 -7.46 -48.12 -9.36
N THR A 393 -8.40 -48.59 -10.20
CA THR A 393 -8.97 -47.76 -11.26
C THR A 393 -9.63 -46.52 -10.69
N LEU A 394 -10.44 -46.66 -9.64
CA LEU A 394 -11.12 -45.55 -8.96
C LEU A 394 -10.14 -44.47 -8.46
N LYS A 395 -9.08 -44.88 -7.77
CA LYS A 395 -8.03 -43.96 -7.26
C LYS A 395 -7.28 -43.27 -8.40
N ALA A 396 -6.96 -43.99 -9.47
CA ALA A 396 -6.31 -43.42 -10.64
C ALA A 396 -7.20 -42.39 -11.34
N THR A 397 -8.49 -42.68 -11.51
CA THR A 397 -9.46 -41.74 -12.07
C THR A 397 -9.64 -40.51 -11.18
N LEU A 398 -9.73 -40.68 -9.85
CA LEU A 398 -9.79 -39.55 -8.91
C LEU A 398 -8.57 -38.65 -9.04
N LYS A 399 -7.37 -39.25 -9.10
CA LYS A 399 -6.13 -38.49 -9.29
C LYS A 399 -6.15 -37.69 -10.60
N ALA A 400 -6.54 -38.31 -11.71
CA ALA A 400 -6.64 -37.65 -13.00
C ALA A 400 -7.65 -36.48 -12.99
N LEU A 401 -8.78 -36.63 -12.29
CA LEU A 401 -9.76 -35.55 -12.11
C LEU A 401 -9.17 -34.37 -11.33
N LEU A 402 -8.49 -34.63 -10.22
CA LEU A 402 -7.89 -33.57 -9.40
C LEU A 402 -6.76 -32.83 -10.14
N GLU A 403 -5.94 -33.56 -10.90
CA GLU A 403 -4.90 -32.95 -11.75
C GLU A 403 -5.49 -32.08 -12.86
N ALA A 404 -6.60 -32.52 -13.48
CA ALA A 404 -7.29 -31.72 -14.49
C ALA A 404 -7.83 -30.40 -13.90
N VAL A 405 -8.45 -30.45 -12.70
CA VAL A 405 -8.96 -29.26 -12.01
C VAL A 405 -7.85 -28.29 -11.63
N ALA A 406 -6.70 -28.78 -11.15
CA ALA A 406 -5.57 -27.94 -10.75
C ALA A 406 -4.83 -27.28 -11.93
N SER A 407 -4.98 -27.79 -13.16
CA SER A 407 -4.26 -27.30 -14.34
C SER A 407 -4.90 -26.08 -15.03
N GLU A 408 -6.16 -25.74 -14.70
CA GLU A 408 -6.91 -24.65 -15.33
C GLU A 408 -6.43 -23.24 -14.91
N ASP A 409 -5.69 -23.12 -13.80
CA ASP A 409 -5.26 -21.84 -13.23
C ASP A 409 -4.18 -21.11 -14.06
N GLY A 410 -3.35 -21.85 -14.81
CA GLY A 410 -2.28 -21.26 -15.64
C GLY A 410 -2.80 -20.49 -16.86
N ASP A 411 -3.86 -21.00 -17.50
CA ASP A 411 -4.39 -20.44 -18.75
C ASP A 411 -5.14 -19.10 -18.53
N ILE A 412 -5.73 -18.89 -17.34
CA ILE A 412 -6.47 -17.65 -17.01
C ILE A 412 -5.49 -16.50 -16.74
N LEU A 413 -4.39 -16.76 -16.03
CA LEU A 413 -3.39 -15.74 -15.68
C LEU A 413 -2.68 -15.20 -16.94
N ASP A 414 -2.38 -16.07 -17.89
CA ASP A 414 -1.78 -15.70 -19.18
C ASP A 414 -2.74 -14.83 -20.02
N SER A 415 -4.06 -15.06 -19.92
CA SER A 415 -5.07 -14.25 -20.61
C SER A 415 -5.19 -12.81 -20.08
N LEU A 416 -4.95 -12.62 -18.77
CA LEU A 416 -4.93 -11.31 -18.12
C LEU A 416 -3.67 -10.51 -18.49
N GLN A 417 -2.54 -11.19 -18.72
CA GLN A 417 -1.29 -10.56 -19.16
C GLN A 417 -1.25 -10.28 -20.68
N ALA A 418 -1.97 -11.06 -21.48
CA ALA A 418 -2.02 -10.91 -22.93
C ALA A 418 -2.92 -9.76 -23.43
N SER A 419 -3.49 -8.94 -22.54
CA SER A 419 -4.27 -7.74 -22.89
C SER A 419 -3.42 -6.48 -22.78
N PRO A 420 -2.58 -6.13 -23.77
CA PRO A 420 -1.98 -4.81 -23.81
C PRO A 420 -3.10 -3.78 -24.01
N SER A 421 -3.20 -2.89 -23.03
CA SER A 421 -4.17 -1.81 -22.98
C SER A 421 -3.91 -0.81 -24.11
N THR A 422 -4.56 -0.99 -25.26
CA THR A 422 -5.13 0.07 -26.12
C THR A 422 -5.80 -0.57 -27.35
N GLU A 423 -7.09 -0.28 -27.54
CA GLU A 423 -7.86 -0.37 -28.80
C GLU A 423 -7.81 -1.65 -29.65
N SER A 424 -8.95 -2.35 -29.76
CA SER A 424 -9.68 -2.39 -31.04
C SER A 424 -11.03 -3.11 -30.89
N LEU A 425 -12.11 -2.33 -30.89
CA LEU A 425 -13.45 -2.82 -31.17
C LEU A 425 -13.54 -3.17 -32.66
N LYS A 426 -13.21 -4.42 -33.02
CA LYS A 426 -13.75 -5.16 -34.18
C LYS A 426 -12.98 -6.47 -34.37
N SER A 427 -13.56 -7.58 -33.93
CA SER A 427 -13.40 -8.87 -34.61
C SER A 427 -14.52 -9.82 -34.18
N THR A 428 -15.62 -9.77 -34.93
CA THR A 428 -16.53 -10.89 -35.08
C THR A 428 -15.80 -12.01 -35.82
N SER A 429 -15.05 -12.86 -35.12
CA SER A 429 -14.66 -14.17 -35.63
C SER A 429 -14.26 -15.09 -34.49
N SER A 430 -15.21 -15.94 -34.09
CA SER A 430 -15.03 -17.22 -33.38
C SER A 430 -13.69 -17.41 -32.67
N ASP A 431 -13.68 -17.05 -31.39
CA ASP A 431 -12.58 -17.25 -30.47
C ASP A 431 -12.26 -18.76 -30.34
N PRO A 432 -11.07 -19.24 -30.74
CA PRO A 432 -10.70 -20.66 -30.64
C PRO A 432 -10.62 -21.15 -29.19
N GLY A 433 -10.44 -20.24 -28.21
CA GLY A 433 -10.40 -20.56 -26.78
C GLY A 433 -11.72 -21.09 -26.22
N THR A 434 -12.88 -20.57 -26.67
CA THR A 434 -14.20 -21.01 -26.18
C THR A 434 -14.56 -22.43 -26.64
N ARG A 435 -14.06 -22.86 -27.80
CA ARG A 435 -14.28 -24.23 -28.30
C ARG A 435 -13.36 -25.26 -27.63
N GLN A 436 -12.14 -24.87 -27.24
CA GLN A 436 -11.23 -25.75 -26.51
C GLN A 436 -11.66 -25.95 -25.06
N THR A 437 -12.07 -24.89 -24.36
CA THR A 437 -12.63 -24.97 -22.99
C THR A 437 -13.90 -25.83 -22.94
N GLY A 438 -14.80 -25.70 -23.91
CA GLY A 438 -15.98 -26.57 -24.01
C GLY A 438 -15.65 -28.05 -24.21
N ARG A 439 -14.62 -28.38 -25.01
CA ARG A 439 -14.16 -29.77 -25.19
C ARG A 439 -13.50 -30.34 -23.94
N ARG A 440 -12.64 -29.55 -23.25
CA ARG A 440 -12.02 -29.96 -21.98
C ARG A 440 -13.06 -30.21 -20.90
N ARG A 441 -14.06 -29.32 -20.77
CA ARG A 441 -15.17 -29.47 -19.83
C ARG A 441 -16.00 -30.74 -20.08
N ASN A 442 -16.29 -31.06 -21.34
CA ASN A 442 -16.98 -32.31 -21.68
C ASN A 442 -16.13 -33.54 -21.30
N GLN A 443 -14.83 -33.51 -21.58
CA GLN A 443 -13.91 -34.59 -21.19
C GLN A 443 -13.84 -34.78 -19.67
N GLN A 444 -13.87 -33.68 -18.91
CA GLN A 444 -13.93 -33.72 -17.45
C GLN A 444 -15.22 -34.40 -16.97
N GLN A 445 -16.38 -34.03 -17.52
CA GLN A 445 -17.68 -34.63 -17.18
C GLN A 445 -17.74 -36.13 -17.50
N GLU A 446 -17.15 -36.55 -18.62
CA GLU A 446 -17.03 -37.98 -18.94
C GLU A 446 -16.18 -38.73 -17.91
N THR A 447 -15.06 -38.14 -17.50
CA THR A 447 -14.18 -38.69 -16.46
C THR A 447 -14.87 -38.73 -15.08
N GLU A 448 -15.67 -37.72 -14.73
CA GLU A 448 -16.50 -37.70 -13.52
C GLU A 448 -17.55 -38.82 -13.54
N THR A 449 -18.23 -38.99 -14.68
CA THR A 449 -19.22 -40.07 -14.86
C THR A 449 -18.58 -41.44 -14.70
N PHE A 450 -17.38 -41.62 -15.26
CA PHE A 450 -16.60 -42.85 -15.10
C PHE A 450 -16.17 -43.07 -13.63
N TYR A 451 -15.72 -42.03 -12.94
CA TYR A 451 -15.39 -42.08 -11.51
C TYR A 451 -16.58 -42.54 -10.66
N ILE A 452 -17.76 -41.95 -10.86
CA ILE A 452 -18.99 -42.32 -10.13
C ILE A 452 -19.38 -43.77 -10.42
N THR A 453 -19.28 -44.21 -11.68
CA THR A 453 -19.55 -45.59 -12.07
C THR A 453 -18.62 -46.57 -11.32
N LYS A 454 -17.32 -46.26 -11.27
CA LYS A 454 -16.33 -47.08 -10.56
C LYS A 454 -16.51 -47.02 -9.03
N LEU A 455 -16.94 -45.89 -8.48
CA LEU A 455 -17.25 -45.75 -7.07
C LEU A 455 -18.44 -46.65 -6.68
N GLN A 456 -19.49 -46.68 -7.51
CA GLN A 456 -20.64 -47.54 -7.31
C GLN A 456 -20.24 -49.03 -7.33
N GLU A 457 -19.42 -49.43 -8.30
CA GLU A 457 -18.88 -50.80 -8.40
C GLU A 457 -18.05 -51.16 -7.17
N TYR A 458 -17.15 -50.27 -6.74
CA TYR A 458 -16.33 -50.44 -5.53
C TYR A 458 -17.19 -50.57 -4.26
N LEU A 459 -18.17 -49.69 -4.06
CA LEU A 459 -19.04 -49.72 -2.88
C LEU A 459 -19.90 -51.00 -2.84
N SER A 460 -20.39 -51.45 -4.00
CA SER A 460 -21.12 -52.72 -4.13
C SER A 460 -20.23 -53.92 -3.79
N GLY A 461 -19.02 -53.97 -4.34
CA GLY A 461 -18.00 -54.99 -4.04
C GLY A 461 -17.67 -55.01 -2.54
N ARG A 462 -17.38 -53.84 -1.95
CA ARG A 462 -17.09 -53.69 -0.53
C ARG A 462 -18.24 -54.14 0.36
N SER A 463 -19.50 -53.86 -0.01
CA SER A 463 -20.68 -54.34 0.71
C SER A 463 -20.78 -55.88 0.71
N ILE A 464 -20.52 -56.52 -0.43
CA ILE A 464 -20.50 -57.99 -0.53
C ILE A 464 -19.35 -58.55 0.30
N LEU A 465 -18.15 -57.94 0.23
CA LEU A 465 -17.00 -58.33 1.03
C LEU A 465 -17.31 -58.28 2.53
N SER A 466 -17.85 -57.17 3.04
CA SER A 466 -18.22 -57.08 4.46
C SER A 466 -19.21 -58.16 4.89
N LYS A 467 -20.18 -58.52 4.04
CA LYS A 467 -21.16 -59.60 4.32
C LYS A 467 -20.53 -60.99 4.30
N LEU A 468 -19.65 -61.27 3.34
CA LEU A 468 -18.95 -62.56 3.24
C LEU A 468 -17.93 -62.72 4.37
N GLN A 469 -17.19 -61.66 4.69
CA GLN A 469 -16.22 -61.60 5.77
C GLN A 469 -16.88 -61.90 7.12
N ALA A 470 -17.97 -61.20 7.46
CA ALA A 470 -18.68 -61.44 8.71
C ALA A 470 -19.20 -62.88 8.85
N LYS A 471 -19.69 -63.48 7.75
CA LYS A 471 -20.12 -64.89 7.73
C LYS A 471 -18.94 -65.86 7.85
N HIS A 472 -17.83 -65.56 7.19
CA HIS A 472 -16.62 -66.36 7.26
C HIS A 472 -16.07 -66.37 8.68
N GLU A 473 -15.91 -65.20 9.31
CA GLU A 473 -15.43 -65.05 10.69
C GLU A 473 -16.29 -65.86 11.66
N LYS A 474 -17.62 -65.69 11.63
CA LYS A 474 -18.53 -66.44 12.52
C LYS A 474 -18.49 -67.95 12.30
N LEU A 475 -18.40 -68.40 11.05
CA LEU A 475 -18.34 -69.82 10.74
C LEU A 475 -16.98 -70.43 11.11
N GLN A 476 -15.91 -69.67 10.95
CA GLN A 476 -14.56 -70.07 11.30
C GLN A 476 -14.39 -70.17 12.83
N GLU A 477 -14.95 -69.22 13.59
CA GLU A 477 -15.07 -69.29 15.06
C GLU A 477 -15.76 -70.59 15.48
N ALA A 478 -16.93 -70.89 14.91
CA ALA A 478 -17.68 -72.11 15.20
C ALA A 478 -16.94 -73.40 14.83
N ILE A 479 -16.25 -73.43 13.68
CA ILE A 479 -15.43 -74.58 13.25
C ILE A 479 -14.26 -74.81 14.20
N GLN A 480 -13.59 -73.75 14.65
CA GLN A 480 -12.52 -73.86 15.63
C GLN A 480 -13.04 -74.38 16.98
N GLN A 481 -14.21 -73.93 17.41
CA GLN A 481 -14.84 -74.37 18.64
C GLN A 481 -15.29 -75.85 18.57
N GLY A 482 -15.97 -76.24 17.50
CA GLY A 482 -16.37 -77.63 17.30
C GLY A 482 -15.19 -78.58 17.10
N ASN A 483 -14.05 -78.12 16.57
CA ASN A 483 -12.82 -78.92 16.52
C ASN A 483 -12.20 -79.14 17.91
N LYS A 484 -12.27 -78.14 18.82
CA LYS A 484 -11.84 -78.30 20.22
C LYS A 484 -12.72 -79.30 20.96
N GLU A 485 -14.03 -79.23 20.77
CA GLU A 485 -15.00 -80.16 21.37
C GLU A 485 -14.85 -81.59 20.83
N LYS A 486 -14.55 -81.76 19.53
CA LYS A 486 -14.16 -83.06 18.93
C LYS A 486 -12.84 -83.61 19.50
N GLN A 487 -11.88 -82.73 19.78
CA GLN A 487 -10.58 -83.12 20.35
C GLN A 487 -10.69 -83.50 21.84
N GLU A 488 -11.61 -82.89 22.58
CA GLU A 488 -11.93 -83.27 23.97
C GLU A 488 -12.76 -84.55 24.06
N THR A 489 -13.75 -84.75 23.18
CA THR A 489 -14.54 -86.00 23.12
C THR A 489 -13.71 -87.21 22.69
N SER A 490 -12.73 -87.04 21.78
CA SER A 490 -11.78 -88.10 21.41
C SER A 490 -10.70 -88.37 22.48
N ARG A 491 -10.38 -87.41 23.35
CA ARG A 491 -9.55 -87.63 24.55
C ARG A 491 -10.28 -88.41 25.64
N THR A 492 -11.63 -88.36 25.64
CA THR A 492 -12.49 -89.01 26.63
C THR A 492 -12.83 -90.47 26.27
N GLN A 493 -12.58 -90.93 25.03
CA GLN A 493 -12.76 -92.33 24.61
C GLN A 493 -11.51 -93.23 24.76
N CYS A 494 -10.39 -92.73 25.28
CA CYS A 494 -9.14 -93.51 25.43
C CYS A 494 -8.69 -93.77 26.88
N THR A 495 -9.55 -93.60 27.90
CA THR A 495 -9.21 -94.00 29.29
C THR A 495 -10.41 -94.51 30.11
N GLU A 496 -10.94 -95.70 29.78
CA GLU A 496 -11.67 -96.51 30.75
C GLU A 496 -10.82 -97.69 31.24
N ARG A 497 -9.92 -97.43 32.21
CA ARG A 497 -9.54 -98.41 33.25
C ARG A 497 -9.23 -97.69 34.57
N LYS A 498 -10.25 -97.69 35.45
CA LYS A 498 -10.24 -97.64 36.93
C LYS A 498 -9.34 -96.58 37.61
N PHE A 499 -9.95 -95.63 38.35
CA PHE A 499 -10.12 -95.71 39.82
C PHE A 499 -10.72 -94.43 40.45
N HIS A 500 -11.72 -94.66 41.32
CA HIS A 500 -12.24 -93.91 42.49
C HIS A 500 -12.59 -92.40 42.49
N LYS A 501 -13.91 -92.18 42.65
CA LYS A 501 -14.60 -91.33 43.65
C LYS A 501 -13.91 -90.03 44.12
N SER A 502 -14.48 -88.90 43.74
CA SER A 502 -15.08 -87.92 44.68
C SER A 502 -15.79 -86.80 43.91
N HIS A 503 -16.85 -86.27 44.51
CA HIS A 503 -17.70 -85.20 43.97
C HIS A 503 -16.90 -83.93 43.63
N PRO A 504 -17.19 -83.22 42.53
CA PRO A 504 -16.73 -81.84 42.36
C PRO A 504 -17.67 -80.88 43.09
N PRO A 505 -17.16 -79.94 43.90
CA PRO A 505 -17.94 -78.81 44.37
C PRO A 505 -18.03 -77.75 43.26
N HIS A 506 -19.19 -77.08 43.21
CA HIS A 506 -19.42 -75.82 42.50
C HIS A 506 -18.26 -74.81 42.67
N PRO A 507 -17.69 -74.23 41.60
CA PRO A 507 -16.94 -72.99 41.71
C PRO A 507 -17.91 -71.82 41.57
N ARG A 508 -18.33 -71.30 42.72
CA ARG A 508 -18.73 -69.89 42.85
C ARG A 508 -17.54 -69.04 42.43
N PHE A 509 -17.65 -68.28 41.34
CA PHE A 509 -16.71 -67.19 41.06
C PHE A 509 -17.00 -66.03 42.03
N GLN A 510 -16.41 -66.11 43.22
CA GLN A 510 -16.24 -64.96 44.10
C GLN A 510 -15.01 -64.17 43.64
N TYR A 511 -15.21 -63.07 42.93
CA TYR A 511 -14.19 -62.04 42.78
C TYR A 511 -14.02 -61.31 44.11
N ASN A 512 -13.10 -61.78 44.94
CA ASN A 512 -12.60 -61.06 46.11
C ASN A 512 -11.22 -60.47 45.78
N GLN A 513 -11.18 -59.40 44.99
CA GLN A 513 -9.99 -58.56 44.91
C GLN A 513 -10.42 -57.10 45.11
N ARG A 514 -9.78 -56.42 46.06
CA ARG A 514 -10.01 -54.99 46.29
C ARG A 514 -9.50 -54.24 45.06
N LEU A 515 -10.43 -53.67 44.30
CA LEU A 515 -10.17 -52.84 43.12
C LEU A 515 -9.33 -51.59 43.43
N PHE A 516 -9.18 -51.23 44.70
CA PHE A 516 -8.46 -50.03 45.14
C PHE A 516 -7.53 -50.34 46.32
N GLY A 517 -6.27 -49.88 46.20
CA GLY A 517 -5.22 -50.00 47.22
C GLY A 517 -4.24 -51.18 47.07
N GLY A 518 -4.23 -51.88 45.93
CA GLY A 518 -3.30 -52.97 45.63
C GLY A 518 -2.22 -52.58 44.62
N ASP A 519 -1.11 -53.32 44.64
CA ASP A 519 0.00 -53.21 43.69
C ASP A 519 -0.37 -53.83 42.33
N LEU A 520 -0.21 -53.07 41.24
CA LEU A 520 -0.58 -53.45 39.87
C LEU A 520 0.23 -54.64 39.36
N GLU A 521 1.47 -54.81 39.82
CA GLU A 521 2.32 -55.92 39.41
C GLU A 521 1.79 -57.27 39.94
N LYS A 522 1.24 -57.27 41.17
CA LYS A 522 0.53 -58.44 41.73
C LYS A 522 -0.79 -58.72 41.03
N PHE A 523 -1.46 -57.70 40.50
CA PHE A 523 -2.68 -57.87 39.70
C PHE A 523 -2.37 -58.53 38.35
N ILE A 524 -1.34 -58.08 37.64
CA ILE A 524 -0.94 -58.65 36.34
C ILE A 524 -0.48 -60.10 36.51
N GLN A 525 0.31 -60.40 37.56
CA GLN A 525 0.78 -61.76 37.83
C GLN A 525 -0.33 -62.74 38.25
N SER A 526 -1.41 -62.26 38.88
CA SER A 526 -2.50 -63.12 39.38
C SER A 526 -3.72 -63.20 38.45
N SER A 527 -4.03 -62.14 37.71
CA SER A 527 -5.16 -62.08 36.77
C SER A 527 -4.77 -62.42 35.32
N GLY A 528 -3.48 -62.30 34.98
CA GLY A 528 -2.99 -62.46 33.61
C GLY A 528 -3.45 -61.36 32.65
N GLN A 529 -4.18 -60.34 33.13
CA GLN A 529 -4.63 -59.22 32.31
C GLN A 529 -3.74 -57.99 32.52
N PRO A 530 -3.35 -57.29 31.44
CA PRO A 530 -2.44 -56.14 31.53
C PRO A 530 -3.10 -54.93 32.21
N VAL A 531 -4.44 -54.83 32.15
CA VAL A 531 -5.22 -53.70 32.69
C VAL A 531 -6.54 -54.24 33.25
N PRO A 532 -7.02 -53.78 34.42
CA PRO A 532 -8.35 -54.15 34.93
C PRO A 532 -9.47 -53.76 33.97
N LEU A 533 -10.45 -54.65 33.75
CA LEU A 533 -11.57 -54.47 32.83
C LEU A 533 -12.40 -53.20 33.08
N VAL A 534 -12.43 -52.69 34.31
CA VAL A 534 -13.07 -51.40 34.65
C VAL A 534 -12.36 -50.23 33.95
N VAL A 535 -11.03 -50.24 33.93
CA VAL A 535 -10.22 -49.19 33.27
C VAL A 535 -10.35 -49.29 31.76
N GLU A 536 -10.37 -50.52 31.22
CA GLU A 536 -10.60 -50.73 29.79
C GLU A 536 -12.00 -50.28 29.38
N SER A 537 -13.01 -50.52 30.22
CA SER A 537 -14.40 -50.06 30.00
C SER A 537 -14.52 -48.54 30.11
N CYS A 538 -13.81 -47.88 31.03
CA CYS A 538 -13.77 -46.41 31.11
C CYS A 538 -13.13 -45.77 29.88
N ILE A 539 -12.01 -46.30 29.39
CA ILE A 539 -11.35 -45.82 28.17
C ILE A 539 -12.25 -46.05 26.95
N ARG A 540 -12.91 -47.21 26.89
CA ARG A 540 -13.84 -47.56 25.80
C ARG A 540 -15.09 -46.66 25.82
N PHE A 541 -15.62 -46.35 27.00
CA PHE A 541 -16.77 -45.45 27.17
C PHE A 541 -16.45 -44.01 26.79
N ILE A 542 -15.30 -43.48 27.21
CA ILE A 542 -14.83 -42.14 26.82
C ILE A 542 -14.59 -42.05 25.30
N ASN A 543 -13.99 -43.08 24.70
CA ASN A 543 -13.73 -43.10 23.25
C ASN A 543 -14.98 -43.32 22.39
N LEU A 544 -16.01 -44.03 22.88
CA LEU A 544 -17.24 -44.27 22.12
C LEU A 544 -18.24 -43.12 22.19
N ASN A 545 -18.32 -42.41 23.33
CA ASN A 545 -19.38 -41.43 23.55
C ASN A 545 -18.92 -39.98 23.36
N GLY A 546 -17.61 -39.68 23.39
CA GLY A 546 -17.11 -38.32 23.16
C GLY A 546 -17.61 -37.26 24.15
N GLU A 547 -18.27 -37.68 25.24
CA GLU A 547 -18.79 -36.78 26.26
C GLU A 547 -17.68 -36.43 27.26
N ASP A 548 -17.60 -35.14 27.58
CA ASP A 548 -16.75 -34.62 28.64
C ASP A 548 -17.17 -35.23 29.98
N PRO A 549 -16.29 -35.95 30.72
CA PRO A 549 -16.61 -36.47 32.05
C PRO A 549 -16.97 -35.39 33.08
N LEU A 550 -16.85 -34.10 32.72
CA LEU A 550 -17.25 -32.93 33.50
C LEU A 550 -18.70 -32.45 33.23
N GLU A 551 -19.44 -33.04 32.29
CA GLU A 551 -20.81 -32.61 32.02
C GLU A 551 -21.84 -33.31 32.93
N LYS A 552 -22.23 -32.59 34.00
CA LYS A 552 -23.36 -32.79 34.93
C LYS A 552 -23.60 -34.23 35.45
N GLY A 553 -23.12 -34.47 36.68
CA GLY A 553 -23.63 -35.55 37.54
C GLY A 553 -22.58 -36.29 38.36
N CYS A 554 -21.28 -36.08 38.07
CA CYS A 554 -20.19 -36.76 38.77
C CYS A 554 -20.03 -36.24 40.21
N THR A 555 -19.91 -37.17 41.17
CA THR A 555 -19.53 -36.81 42.53
C THR A 555 -18.03 -36.51 42.58
N VAL A 556 -17.59 -35.70 43.55
CA VAL A 556 -16.16 -35.35 43.73
C VAL A 556 -15.26 -36.59 43.81
N HIS A 557 -15.80 -37.69 44.35
CA HIS A 557 -15.11 -38.98 44.44
C HIS A 557 -14.88 -39.65 43.07
N ASP A 558 -15.81 -39.48 42.12
CA ASP A 558 -15.68 -40.03 40.76
C ASP A 558 -14.61 -39.28 39.96
N LEU A 559 -14.55 -37.96 40.15
CA LEU A 559 -13.54 -37.08 39.57
C LEU A 559 -12.13 -37.41 40.09
N ASP A 560 -11.97 -37.60 41.40
CA ASP A 560 -10.70 -37.99 42.00
C ASP A 560 -10.24 -39.39 41.55
N SER A 561 -11.19 -40.30 41.33
CA SER A 561 -10.92 -41.66 40.84
C SER A 561 -10.44 -41.66 39.38
N VAL A 562 -11.08 -40.88 38.50
CA VAL A 562 -10.67 -40.72 37.10
C VAL A 562 -9.33 -39.98 37.01
N ALA A 563 -9.13 -38.93 37.80
CA ALA A 563 -7.85 -38.22 37.88
C ALA A 563 -6.72 -39.13 38.38
N GLY A 564 -6.99 -40.01 39.34
CA GLY A 564 -6.03 -41.00 39.84
C GLY A 564 -5.59 -42.01 38.77
N VAL A 565 -6.53 -42.51 37.97
CA VAL A 565 -6.26 -43.45 36.87
C VAL A 565 -5.46 -42.79 35.75
N LEU A 566 -5.83 -41.57 35.34
CA LEU A 566 -5.12 -40.81 34.30
C LEU A 566 -3.70 -40.44 34.76
N LYS A 567 -3.54 -40.07 36.04
CA LYS A 567 -2.23 -39.75 36.63
C LYS A 567 -1.27 -40.95 36.59
N LEU A 568 -1.76 -42.16 36.85
CA LEU A 568 -0.95 -43.38 36.79
C LEU A 568 -0.58 -43.74 35.34
N TYR A 569 -1.52 -43.60 34.40
CA TYR A 569 -1.30 -43.84 32.98
C TYR A 569 -0.22 -42.91 32.40
N PHE A 570 -0.35 -41.61 32.61
CA PHE A 570 0.62 -40.64 32.08
C PHE A 570 2.02 -40.76 32.69
N ARG A 571 2.13 -41.30 33.91
CA ARG A 571 3.43 -41.52 34.58
C ARG A 571 4.18 -42.74 34.05
N SER A 572 3.50 -43.63 33.31
CA SER A 572 4.08 -44.85 32.73
C SER A 572 4.43 -44.75 31.25
N LEU A 573 4.23 -43.58 30.63
CA LEU A 573 4.58 -43.34 29.23
C LEU A 573 6.08 -43.03 29.12
N GLU A 574 6.81 -43.85 28.35
CA GLU A 574 8.14 -43.51 27.86
C GLU A 574 8.15 -43.42 26.32
N PRO A 575 8.45 -42.23 25.75
CA PRO A 575 8.72 -40.97 26.44
C PRO A 575 7.44 -40.32 27.02
N PRO A 576 7.55 -39.48 28.07
CA PRO A 576 6.40 -38.80 28.67
C PRO A 576 5.71 -37.88 27.67
N LEU A 577 4.38 -37.80 27.76
CA LEU A 577 3.53 -37.09 26.79
C LEU A 577 3.81 -35.58 26.70
N PHE A 578 4.36 -35.00 27.77
CA PHE A 578 4.79 -33.60 27.82
C PHE A 578 6.24 -33.53 28.31
N PRO A 579 7.09 -32.68 27.71
CA PRO A 579 8.41 -32.36 28.25
C PRO A 579 8.28 -31.84 29.70
N LEU A 580 9.18 -32.26 30.59
CA LEU A 580 9.19 -31.88 32.01
C LEU A 580 9.16 -30.35 32.21
N ASP A 581 9.73 -29.64 31.24
CA ASP A 581 9.92 -28.20 31.17
C ASP A 581 8.58 -27.44 31.05
N MET A 582 7.58 -28.04 30.40
CA MET A 582 6.26 -27.46 30.15
C MET A 582 5.27 -27.67 31.30
N PHE A 583 5.63 -28.51 32.28
CA PHE A 583 4.73 -28.91 33.35
C PHE A 583 4.32 -27.73 34.24
N ASN A 584 5.22 -26.77 34.48
CA ASN A 584 4.93 -25.59 35.29
C ASN A 584 4.03 -24.59 34.57
N GLU A 585 4.10 -24.49 33.24
CA GLU A 585 3.20 -23.63 32.43
C GLU A 585 1.79 -24.20 32.37
N LEU A 586 1.66 -25.53 32.21
CA LEU A 586 0.36 -26.22 32.21
C LEU A 586 -0.36 -26.13 33.56
N LEU A 587 0.37 -26.15 34.68
CA LEU A 587 -0.22 -25.93 36.00
C LEU A 587 -0.64 -24.47 36.24
N ALA A 588 0.06 -23.51 35.62
CA ALA A 588 -0.29 -22.09 35.70
C ALA A 588 -1.55 -21.78 34.89
N SER A 589 -1.74 -22.40 33.72
CA SER A 589 -2.93 -22.21 32.87
C SER A 589 -4.20 -22.84 33.45
N ALA A 590 -4.08 -23.90 34.25
CA ALA A 590 -5.20 -24.54 34.95
C ALA A 590 -5.64 -23.82 36.25
N GLY A 591 -5.05 -22.66 36.59
CA GLY A 591 -5.44 -21.85 37.76
C GLY A 591 -5.10 -22.45 39.14
N MET A 592 -4.34 -23.55 39.18
CA MET A 592 -4.04 -24.33 40.39
C MET A 592 -2.73 -23.94 41.10
N ALA A 593 -2.16 -22.78 40.79
CA ALA A 593 -0.89 -22.32 41.36
C ALA A 593 -0.93 -22.11 42.89
N SER A 594 -2.11 -21.95 43.51
CA SER A 594 -2.21 -21.67 44.96
C SER A 594 -2.25 -22.92 45.87
N TRP A 595 -2.47 -24.12 45.33
CA TRP A 595 -2.59 -25.35 46.14
C TRP A 595 -1.23 -25.90 46.61
N ARG A 596 -0.12 -25.47 45.99
CA ARG A 596 1.23 -25.86 46.38
C ARG A 596 1.64 -25.31 47.76
N ALA A 597 0.88 -24.37 48.33
CA ALA A 597 1.14 -23.82 49.66
C ALA A 597 0.51 -24.65 50.81
N SER A 598 -0.39 -25.61 50.53
CA SER A 598 -1.18 -26.27 51.59
C SER A 598 -0.88 -27.76 51.84
N LEU A 599 -0.05 -28.41 51.03
CA LEU A 599 0.36 -29.81 51.26
C LEU A 599 1.88 -29.88 51.26
N GLY A 600 2.41 -30.01 52.47
CA GLY A 600 3.84 -29.94 52.77
C GLY A 600 4.68 -30.98 52.06
N SER A 601 5.95 -30.61 51.88
CA SER A 601 7.06 -31.39 51.38
C SER A 601 7.03 -32.86 51.79
N GLN A 602 6.70 -33.73 50.85
CA GLN A 602 7.33 -35.04 50.77
C GLN A 602 7.93 -35.19 49.38
N SER A 603 9.23 -35.46 49.39
CA SER A 603 10.10 -35.68 48.24
C SER A 603 9.55 -36.74 47.30
N TRP A 604 9.47 -36.43 46.01
CA TRP A 604 9.32 -37.41 44.95
C TRP A 604 10.56 -37.28 44.05
N SER A 605 11.51 -38.18 44.27
CA SER A 605 12.48 -38.61 43.27
C SER A 605 11.81 -39.53 42.26
#